data_AF-Q9A9W6-F1
#
_entry.id   AF-Q9A9W6-F1
#
_cell.length_a   1.000
_cell.length_b   1.000
_cell.length_c   1.000
_cell.angle_alpha   90.00
_cell.angle_beta   90.00
_cell.angle_gamma   90.00
#
_symmetry.space_group_name_H-M   'P 1'
#
loop_
_entity.id
_entity.type
_entity.pdbx_description
1 polymer ?
#
loop_
_entity_poly.entity_id
_entity_poly.type
_entity_poly.pdbx_seq_one_letter_code
_entity_poly.pdbx_strand_id
1 'polypeptide(L)'
;MDFDAAIAAHADWKVNFRIALATHSTVDAQRACSDKICVLGHWLHGEARSKLAGDKTYLQCVEAHRDFHEAAGEVAGAINRRDFQRAADMIDVGSKFHDASMRVAVAVRRLKTLAPA
;
A
#
# COMPACT_ATOMS: atom_id res chain seq x y z
N MET A 1 3.33 3.12 17.00
CA MET A 1 2.78 2.69 15.69
C MET A 1 2.31 1.25 15.81
N ASP A 2 1.09 0.92 15.37
CA ASP A 2 0.62 -0.47 15.30
C ASP A 2 0.92 -1.04 13.91
N PHE A 3 2.00 -1.83 13.83
CA PHE A 3 2.47 -2.42 12.58
C PHE A 3 1.56 -3.54 12.07
N ASP A 4 0.90 -4.28 12.96
CA ASP A 4 0.02 -5.39 12.56
C ASP A 4 -1.28 -4.83 11.97
N ALA A 5 -1.84 -3.78 12.59
CA ALA A 5 -2.96 -3.04 12.04
C ALA A 5 -2.62 -2.39 10.69
N ALA A 6 -1.40 -1.87 10.53
CA ALA A 6 -0.95 -1.34 9.25
C ALA A 6 -0.92 -2.41 8.16
N ILE A 7 -0.36 -3.60 8.43
CA ILE A 7 -0.34 -4.71 7.46
C ILE A 7 -1.76 -5.11 7.06
N ALA A 8 -2.66 -5.23 8.04
CA ALA A 8 -4.06 -5.56 7.78
C ALA A 8 -4.74 -4.50 6.87
N ALA A 9 -4.58 -3.21 7.20
CA ALA A 9 -5.14 -2.12 6.40
C ALA A 9 -4.63 -2.10 4.94
N HIS A 10 -3.39 -2.54 4.69
CA HIS A 10 -2.86 -2.66 3.33
C HIS A 10 -3.42 -3.90 2.60
N ALA A 11 -3.64 -5.01 3.30
CA ALA A 11 -4.30 -6.20 2.75
C ALA A 11 -5.75 -5.91 2.34
N ASP A 12 -6.46 -5.08 3.11
CA ASP A 12 -7.85 -4.68 2.85
C ASP A 12 -8.03 -3.98 1.50
N TRP A 13 -7.01 -3.29 0.99
CA TRP A 13 -7.08 -2.67 -0.34
C TRP A 13 -7.40 -3.69 -1.45
N LYS A 14 -6.83 -4.89 -1.39
CA LYS A 14 -7.13 -5.94 -2.39
C LYS A 14 -8.59 -6.37 -2.31
N VAL A 15 -9.15 -6.45 -1.10
CA VAL A 15 -10.56 -6.77 -0.89
C VAL A 15 -11.45 -5.64 -1.42
N ASN A 16 -11.11 -4.39 -1.10
CA ASN A 16 -11.84 -3.21 -1.57
C ASN A 16 -11.85 -3.10 -3.11
N PHE A 17 -10.72 -3.39 -3.77
CA PHE A 17 -10.67 -3.42 -5.23
C PHE A 17 -11.55 -4.52 -5.82
N ARG A 18 -11.57 -5.72 -5.23
CA ARG A 18 -12.47 -6.81 -5.65
C ARG A 18 -13.95 -6.45 -5.49
N ILE A 19 -14.30 -5.78 -4.39
CA ILE A 19 -15.67 -5.29 -4.15
C ILE A 19 -16.03 -4.24 -5.22
N ALA A 20 -15.13 -3.29 -5.50
CA ALA A 20 -15.36 -2.26 -6.50
C ALA A 20 -15.51 -2.83 -7.91
N LEU A 21 -14.72 -3.85 -8.26
CA LEU A 21 -14.88 -4.62 -9.50
C LEU A 21 -16.23 -5.35 -9.56
N ALA A 22 -16.64 -6.01 -8.48
CA ALA A 22 -17.89 -6.78 -8.46
C ALA A 22 -19.15 -5.89 -8.49
N THR A 23 -19.07 -4.70 -7.90
CA THR A 23 -20.20 -3.76 -7.78
C THR A 23 -20.16 -2.64 -8.82
N HIS A 24 -19.12 -2.60 -9.67
CA HIS A 24 -18.82 -1.52 -10.60
C HIS A 24 -18.81 -0.12 -9.91
N SER A 25 -18.42 -0.06 -8.64
CA SER A 25 -18.29 1.19 -7.90
C SER A 25 -16.95 1.87 -8.18
N THR A 26 -16.87 3.16 -7.91
CA THR A 26 -15.61 3.90 -7.95
C THR A 26 -14.78 3.67 -6.69
N VAL A 27 -13.47 3.92 -6.80
CA VAL A 27 -12.52 3.93 -5.68
C VAL A 27 -11.96 5.34 -5.51
N ASP A 28 -11.72 5.75 -4.27
CA ASP A 28 -10.98 6.97 -3.97
C ASP A 28 -9.52 6.84 -4.41
N ALA A 29 -9.24 7.27 -5.65
CA ALA A 29 -7.93 7.17 -6.26
C ALA A 29 -6.90 8.08 -5.58
N GLN A 30 -7.33 9.22 -5.03
CA GLN A 30 -6.44 10.13 -4.30
C GLN A 30 -5.93 9.47 -3.01
N ARG A 31 -6.82 8.74 -2.33
CA ARG A 31 -6.44 7.96 -1.15
C ARG A 31 -5.64 6.72 -1.50
N ALA A 32 -5.92 6.08 -2.63
CA ALA A 32 -5.18 4.91 -3.09
C ALA A 32 -3.73 5.26 -3.48
N CYS A 33 -3.50 6.40 -4.16
CA CYS A 33 -2.17 6.75 -4.70
C CYS A 33 -1.22 7.41 -3.70
N SER A 34 -1.73 7.88 -2.56
CA SER A 34 -0.94 8.70 -1.64
C SER A 34 -0.29 7.88 -0.53
N ASP A 35 1.05 7.84 -0.57
CA ASP A 35 1.90 7.20 0.42
C ASP A 35 2.08 8.03 1.70
N LYS A 36 1.39 9.17 1.83
CA LYS A 36 1.56 10.08 2.98
C LYS A 36 0.36 10.14 3.90
N ILE A 37 -0.83 9.78 3.41
CA ILE A 37 -2.08 10.03 4.14
C ILE A 37 -2.60 8.82 4.90
N CYS A 38 -2.11 7.61 4.59
CA CYS A 38 -2.46 6.45 5.40
C CYS A 38 -1.71 6.50 6.75
N VAL A 39 -2.18 5.75 7.74
CA VAL A 39 -1.59 5.76 9.10
C VAL A 39 -0.09 5.43 9.08
N LEU A 40 0.31 4.43 8.28
CA LEU A 40 1.71 4.08 8.09
C LEU A 40 2.50 5.21 7.41
N GLY A 41 1.95 5.79 6.34
CA GLY A 41 2.56 6.91 5.62
C GLY A 41 2.82 8.12 6.51
N HIS A 42 1.82 8.54 7.30
CA HIS A 42 1.99 9.63 8.26
C HIS A 42 3.12 9.35 9.26
N TRP A 43 3.21 8.12 9.75
CA TRP A 43 4.28 7.74 10.69
C TRP A 43 5.65 7.66 10.00
N LEU A 44 5.73 7.06 8.81
CA LEU A 44 6.97 6.93 8.02
C LEU A 44 7.56 8.30 7.68
N HIS A 45 6.73 9.23 7.22
CA HIS A 45 7.16 10.58 6.82
C HIS A 45 7.27 11.57 7.99
N GLY A 46 6.75 11.20 9.16
CA GLY A 46 6.80 11.97 10.40
C GLY A 46 7.80 11.40 11.40
N GLU A 47 7.29 10.79 12.48
CA GLU A 47 8.08 10.34 13.62
C GLU A 47 9.25 9.41 13.23
N ALA A 48 9.00 8.44 12.35
CA ALA A 48 10.02 7.48 11.93
C ALA A 48 11.17 8.18 11.19
N ARG A 49 10.87 9.18 10.36
CA ARG A 49 11.89 9.96 9.64
C ARG A 49 12.87 10.63 10.59
N SER A 50 12.37 11.22 11.67
CA SER A 50 13.22 11.90 12.66
C SER A 50 14.16 10.94 13.41
N LYS A 51 13.79 9.66 13.52
CA LYS A 51 14.53 8.67 14.30
C LYS A 51 15.39 7.72 13.45
N LEU A 52 14.97 7.44 12.22
CA LEU A 52 15.45 6.31 11.41
C LEU A 52 15.91 6.71 10.00
N ALA A 53 16.00 8.00 9.65
CA ALA A 53 16.30 8.45 8.28
C ALA A 53 17.61 7.90 7.67
N GLY A 54 18.59 7.50 8.48
CA GLY A 54 19.83 6.88 8.02
C GLY A 54 19.80 5.35 7.94
N ASP A 55 18.74 4.71 8.42
CA ASP A 55 18.63 3.26 8.49
C ASP A 55 18.12 2.66 7.17
N LYS A 56 18.81 1.62 6.70
CA LYS A 56 18.49 0.96 5.43
C LYS A 56 17.13 0.25 5.45
N THR A 57 16.73 -0.33 6.58
CA THR A 57 15.44 -1.02 6.74
C THR A 57 14.30 -0.02 6.67
N TYR A 58 14.45 1.14 7.31
CA TYR A 58 13.50 2.24 7.20
C TYR A 58 13.37 2.73 5.75
N LEU A 59 14.48 3.02 5.07
CA LEU A 59 14.46 3.49 3.68
C LEU A 59 13.79 2.48 2.74
N GLN A 60 14.07 1.19 2.90
CA GLN A 60 13.41 0.12 2.15
C GLN A 60 11.90 0.05 2.43
N CYS A 61 11.46 0.34 3.65
CA CYS A 61 10.04 0.39 3.98
C CYS A 61 9.35 1.59 3.33
N VAL A 62 9.99 2.77 3.34
CA VAL A 62 9.48 3.96 2.64
C VAL A 62 9.33 3.70 1.14
N GLU A 63 10.33 3.08 0.52
CA GLU A 63 10.28 2.72 -0.90
C GLU A 63 9.17 1.71 -1.21
N ALA A 64 9.12 0.59 -0.49
CA ALA A 64 8.09 -0.44 -0.69
C ALA A 64 6.67 0.11 -0.46
N HIS A 65 6.51 1.04 0.49
CA HIS A 65 5.24 1.70 0.76
C HIS A 65 4.80 2.62 -0.37
N ARG A 66 5.72 3.43 -0.91
CA ARG A 66 5.45 4.28 -2.08
C ARG A 66 5.05 3.43 -3.29
N ASP A 67 5.79 2.38 -3.58
CA ASP A 67 5.52 1.51 -4.73
C ASP A 67 4.16 0.79 -4.61
N PHE A 68 3.75 0.41 -3.39
CA PHE A 68 2.40 -0.11 -3.13
C PHE A 68 1.32 0.91 -3.49
N HIS A 69 1.47 2.15 -3.00
CA HIS A 69 0.48 3.20 -3.24
C HIS A 69 0.43 3.63 -4.70
N GLU A 70 1.57 3.68 -5.40
CA GLU A 70 1.60 3.91 -6.85
C GLU A 70 0.78 2.85 -7.59
N ALA A 71 1.04 1.56 -7.34
CA ALA A 71 0.29 0.46 -7.95
C ALA A 71 -1.20 0.48 -7.57
N ALA A 72 -1.54 0.79 -6.33
CA ALA A 72 -2.92 0.95 -5.88
C ALA A 72 -3.64 2.10 -6.60
N GLY A 73 -2.94 3.22 -6.83
CA GLY A 73 -3.43 4.35 -7.62
C GLY A 73 -3.71 3.96 -9.07
N GLU A 74 -2.84 3.17 -9.70
CA GLU A 74 -3.07 2.66 -11.05
C GLU A 74 -4.34 1.79 -11.13
N VAL A 75 -4.51 0.87 -10.17
CA VAL A 75 -5.71 0.00 -10.07
C VAL A 75 -6.97 0.83 -9.90
N ALA A 76 -6.98 1.78 -8.95
CA ALA A 76 -8.11 2.67 -8.71
C ALA A 76 -8.46 3.48 -9.98
N GLY A 77 -7.45 3.95 -10.71
CA GLY A 77 -7.64 4.65 -11.98
C GLY A 77 -8.27 3.76 -13.07
N ALA A 78 -7.86 2.50 -13.18
CA ALA A 78 -8.46 1.54 -14.12
C ALA A 78 -9.92 1.25 -13.79
N ILE A 79 -10.24 1.01 -12.50
CA ILE A 79 -11.62 0.81 -12.02
C ILE A 79 -12.49 2.04 -12.35
N ASN A 80 -12.00 3.24 -12.03
CA ASN A 80 -12.77 4.48 -12.21
C ASN A 80 -13.02 4.81 -13.70
N ARG A 81 -12.15 4.34 -14.61
CA ARG A 81 -12.36 4.41 -16.07
C ARG A 81 -13.23 3.28 -16.63
N ARG A 82 -13.74 2.40 -15.77
CA ARG A 82 -14.52 1.19 -16.13
C ARG A 82 -13.74 0.20 -17.00
N ASP A 83 -12.41 0.23 -16.93
CA ASP A 83 -11.54 -0.76 -17.56
C ASP A 83 -11.39 -1.98 -16.64
N PHE A 84 -12.51 -2.68 -16.43
CA PHE A 84 -12.63 -3.70 -15.39
C PHE A 84 -11.77 -4.94 -15.66
N GLN A 85 -11.60 -5.33 -16.92
CA GLN A 85 -10.73 -6.44 -17.28
C GLN A 85 -9.28 -6.13 -16.89
N ARG A 86 -8.77 -4.95 -17.30
CA ARG A 86 -7.43 -4.53 -16.93
C ARG A 86 -7.27 -4.40 -15.41
N ALA A 87 -8.26 -3.82 -14.73
CA ALA A 87 -8.21 -3.67 -13.28
C ALA A 87 -8.21 -5.02 -12.55
N ALA A 88 -8.91 -6.03 -13.07
CA ALA A 88 -8.86 -7.40 -12.55
C ALA A 88 -7.46 -8.02 -12.72
N ASP A 89 -6.86 -7.89 -13.91
CA ASP A 89 -5.50 -8.37 -14.17
C ASP A 89 -4.46 -7.68 -13.27
N MET A 90 -4.65 -6.38 -13.02
CA MET A 90 -3.76 -5.57 -12.19
C MET A 90 -3.77 -5.93 -10.70
N ILE A 91 -4.75 -6.70 -10.21
CA ILE A 91 -4.79 -7.17 -8.81
C ILE A 91 -4.55 -8.67 -8.67
N ASP A 92 -4.37 -9.39 -9.77
CA ASP A 92 -4.16 -10.83 -9.77
C ASP A 92 -2.75 -11.22 -9.31
N VAL A 93 -2.51 -12.50 -9.06
CA VAL A 93 -1.19 -13.03 -8.70
C VAL A 93 -0.19 -12.73 -9.83
N GLY A 94 1.02 -12.27 -9.46
CA GLY A 94 2.06 -11.87 -10.40
C GLY A 94 1.89 -10.46 -10.99
N SER A 95 0.83 -9.74 -10.63
CA SER A 95 0.69 -8.32 -10.98
C SER A 95 1.61 -7.43 -10.16
N LYS A 96 1.88 -6.21 -10.67
CA LYS A 96 2.64 -5.19 -9.94
C LYS A 96 2.06 -4.89 -8.55
N PHE A 97 0.74 -4.77 -8.45
CA PHE A 97 0.07 -4.51 -7.17
C PHE A 97 0.21 -5.68 -6.20
N HIS A 98 0.08 -6.93 -6.67
CA HIS A 98 0.29 -8.10 -5.83
C HIS A 98 1.71 -8.13 -5.27
N ASP A 99 2.73 -7.94 -6.11
CA ASP A 99 4.12 -7.95 -5.69
C ASP A 99 4.42 -6.80 -4.71
N ALA A 100 3.91 -5.59 -4.99
CA ALA A 100 4.08 -4.45 -4.09
C ALA A 100 3.37 -4.67 -2.74
N SER A 101 2.19 -5.28 -2.74
CA SER A 101 1.45 -5.65 -1.52
C SER A 101 2.24 -6.62 -0.64
N MET A 102 2.90 -7.61 -1.25
CA MET A 102 3.75 -8.54 -0.52
C MET A 102 5.02 -7.85 0.00
N ARG A 103 5.66 -7.00 -0.82
CA ARG A 103 6.86 -6.26 -0.45
C ARG A 103 6.62 -5.32 0.74
N VAL A 104 5.54 -4.54 0.73
CA VAL A 104 5.25 -3.62 1.85
C VAL A 104 4.97 -4.40 3.15
N ALA A 105 4.25 -5.53 3.10
CA ALA A 105 4.02 -6.34 4.28
C ALA A 105 5.33 -6.91 4.88
N VAL A 106 6.25 -7.37 4.03
CA VAL A 106 7.58 -7.84 4.47
C VAL A 106 8.40 -6.69 5.04
N ALA A 107 8.42 -5.53 4.39
CA ALA A 107 9.19 -4.38 4.83
C ALA A 107 8.68 -3.84 6.18
N VAL A 108 7.36 -3.78 6.39
CA VAL A 108 6.75 -3.38 7.65
C VAL A 108 7.11 -4.37 8.78
N ARG A 109 7.09 -5.68 8.52
CA ARG A 109 7.51 -6.70 9.51
C ARG A 109 8.97 -6.55 9.90
N ARG A 110 9.86 -6.27 8.94
CA ARG A 110 11.28 -6.00 9.23
C ARG A 110 11.44 -4.73 10.05
N LEU A 111 10.72 -3.67 9.71
CA LEU A 111 10.79 -2.41 10.45
C LEU A 111 10.28 -2.57 11.90
N LYS A 112 9.25 -3.39 12.13
CA LYS A 112 8.77 -3.76 13.48
C LYS A 112 9.86 -4.39 14.34
N THR A 113 10.78 -5.17 13.76
CA THR A 113 11.90 -5.74 14.53
C THR A 113 12.96 -4.72 14.95
N LEU A 114 13.09 -3.62 14.19
CA LEU A 114 14.02 -2.53 14.45
C LEU A 114 13.46 -1.52 15.46
N ALA A 115 12.16 -1.24 15.38
CA ALA A 115 11.45 -0.31 16.24
C ALA A 115 10.24 -1.00 16.87
N PRO A 116 10.44 -1.89 17.86
CA PRO A 116 9.33 -2.47 18.60
C PRO A 116 8.55 -1.35 19.31
N ALA A 117 7.22 -1.53 19.38
CA ALA A 117 6.27 -0.56 19.92
C ALA A 117 6.55 -0.18 21.38
#